data_AF-A0A534JDV0-F1
#
_entry.id   AF-A0A534JDV0-F1
#
_cell.length_a   1.000
_cell.length_b   1.000
_cell.length_c   1.000
_cell.angle_alpha   90.00
_cell.angle_beta   90.00
_cell.angle_gamma   90.00
#
_symmetry.space_group_name_H-M   'P 1'
#
loop_
_entity.id
_entity.type
_entity.pdbx_description
1 polymer ?
#
loop_
_entity_poly.entity_id
_entity_poly.type
_entity_poly.pdbx_seq_one_letter_code
_entity_poly.pdbx_strand_id
1 'polypeptide(L)'
;MDRWQWIMDRVQEPEDQRNLALLARVIEVDFGGRVEREKDLTALMAARYRWGNKTTRRRAMRLAAVGVVRWTRSERDHWTKTYELVPEADLEVPARVPAEAVAGI
;
A
#
# COMPACT_ATOMS: atom_id res chain seq x y z
N MET A 1 5.19 -7.17 16.63
CA MET A 1 4.82 -5.75 16.53
C MET A 1 3.72 -5.65 15.49
N ASP A 2 2.54 -5.17 15.87
CA ASP A 2 1.40 -5.14 14.97
C ASP A 2 1.56 -4.03 13.92
N ARG A 3 0.98 -4.24 12.74
CA ARG A 3 1.04 -3.27 11.63
C ARG A 3 0.58 -1.86 12.01
N TRP A 4 -0.37 -1.77 12.93
CA TRP A 4 -0.84 -0.50 13.48
C TRP A 4 0.27 0.26 14.21
N GLN A 5 1.01 -0.40 15.11
CA GLN A 5 2.11 0.21 15.86
C GLN A 5 3.23 0.66 14.92
N TRP A 6 3.52 -0.11 13.87
CA TRP A 6 4.51 0.25 12.86
C TRP A 6 4.17 1.55 12.12
N ILE A 7 2.91 1.74 11.76
CA ILE A 7 2.44 2.97 11.11
C ILE A 7 2.55 4.16 12.07
N MET A 8 2.18 3.97 13.35
CA MET A 8 2.26 5.04 14.35
C MET A 8 3.71 5.49 14.59
N ASP A 9 4.66 4.56 14.61
CA ASP A 9 6.09 4.85 14.82
C ASP A 9 6.70 5.64 13.65
N ARG A 10 6.31 5.30 12.41
CA ARG A 10 6.91 5.86 11.19
C ARG A 10 6.20 7.07 10.60
N VAL A 11 4.97 7.37 11.06
CA VAL A 11 4.15 8.45 10.51
C VAL A 11 3.83 9.45 11.61
N GLN A 12 4.30 10.68 11.47
CA GLN A 12 4.15 11.71 12.51
C GLN A 12 2.73 12.31 12.57
N GLU A 13 2.08 12.46 11.42
CA GLU A 13 0.77 13.11 11.33
C GLU A 13 -0.35 12.14 11.76
N PRO A 14 -1.14 12.44 12.82
CA PRO A 14 -2.17 11.53 13.32
C PRO A 14 -3.27 11.22 12.31
N GLU A 15 -3.59 12.18 11.44
CA GLU A 15 -4.56 11.98 10.36
C GLU A 15 -4.03 10.96 9.34
N ASP A 16 -2.76 11.08 8.95
CA ASP A 16 -2.12 10.14 8.04
C ASP A 16 -1.95 8.75 8.66
N GLN A 17 -1.65 8.66 9.96
CA GLN A 17 -1.65 7.37 10.66
C GLN A 17 -2.99 6.63 10.48
N ARG A 18 -4.10 7.32 10.77
CA ARG A 18 -5.46 6.76 10.63
C ARG A 18 -5.78 6.41 9.19
N ASN A 19 -5.44 7.28 8.24
CA ASN A 19 -5.67 7.05 6.82
C ASN A 19 -4.88 5.85 6.29
N LEU A 20 -3.59 5.74 6.62
CA LEU A 20 -2.74 4.66 6.17
C LEU A 20 -3.14 3.33 6.80
N ALA A 21 -3.49 3.34 8.08
CA ALA A 21 -3.99 2.16 8.76
C ALA A 21 -5.35 1.70 8.21
N LEU A 22 -6.25 2.62 7.89
CA LEU A 22 -7.51 2.30 7.21
C LEU A 22 -7.25 1.64 5.86
N LEU A 23 -6.34 2.21 5.06
CA LEU A 23 -6.00 1.68 3.74
C LEU A 23 -5.36 0.30 3.84
N ALA A 24 -4.46 0.07 4.81
CA ALA A 24 -3.91 -1.25 5.09
C ALA A 24 -5.01 -2.25 5.49
N ARG A 25 -5.94 -1.85 6.36
CA ARG A 25 -7.04 -2.71 6.80
C ARG A 25 -7.97 -3.10 5.65
N VAL A 26 -8.27 -2.17 4.75
CA VAL A 26 -9.06 -2.44 3.55
C VAL A 26 -8.34 -3.44 2.65
N ILE A 27 -7.03 -3.31 2.44
CA ILE A 27 -6.27 -4.29 1.64
C ILE A 27 -6.29 -5.68 2.31
N GLU A 28 -6.20 -5.73 3.63
CA GLU A 28 -6.25 -6.98 4.39
C GLU A 28 -7.62 -7.66 4.31
N VAL A 29 -8.70 -6.91 4.58
CA VAL A 29 -10.06 -7.46 4.73
C VAL A 29 -10.78 -7.60 3.39
N ASP A 30 -10.78 -6.55 2.56
CA ASP A 30 -11.54 -6.54 1.31
C ASP A 30 -10.76 -7.21 0.15
N PHE A 31 -9.42 -7.20 0.20
CA PHE A 31 -8.56 -7.76 -0.86
C PHE A 31 -7.75 -8.98 -0.41
N GLY A 32 -7.99 -9.50 0.80
CA GLY A 32 -7.30 -10.70 1.31
C GLY A 32 -5.78 -10.55 1.39
N GLY A 33 -5.27 -9.33 1.57
CA GLY A 33 -3.84 -9.05 1.63
C GLY A 33 -3.20 -8.66 0.29
N ARG A 34 -3.91 -8.77 -0.84
CA ARG A 34 -3.33 -8.49 -2.16
C ARG A 34 -4.31 -7.81 -3.12
N VAL A 35 -3.94 -6.62 -3.57
CA VAL A 35 -4.60 -5.86 -4.62
C VAL A 35 -3.96 -6.20 -5.97
N GLU A 36 -4.69 -6.88 -6.84
CA GLU A 36 -4.22 -7.16 -8.21
C GLU A 36 -4.29 -5.94 -9.13
N ARG A 37 -5.24 -5.03 -8.88
CA ARG A 37 -5.46 -3.85 -9.72
C ARG A 37 -5.63 -2.59 -8.87
N GLU A 38 -4.75 -1.62 -9.05
CA GLU A 38 -4.88 -0.28 -8.43
C GLU A 38 -6.29 0.30 -8.63
N LYS A 39 -6.89 0.10 -9.81
CA LYS A 39 -8.23 0.59 -10.13
C LYS A 39 -9.32 0.04 -9.20
N ASP A 40 -9.21 -1.21 -8.77
CA ASP A 40 -10.22 -1.81 -7.89
C ASP A 40 -10.10 -1.24 -6.47
N LEU A 41 -8.87 -1.04 -6.01
CA LEU A 41 -8.60 -0.33 -4.75
C LEU A 41 -9.13 1.11 -4.81
N THR A 42 -8.85 1.84 -5.88
CA THR A 42 -9.33 3.23 -5.97
C THR A 42 -10.84 3.31 -6.14
N ALA A 43 -11.46 2.38 -6.86
CA ALA A 43 -12.92 2.31 -7.00
C ALA A 43 -13.60 2.03 -5.67
N LEU A 44 -13.09 1.06 -4.88
CA LEU A 44 -13.61 0.75 -3.55
C LEU A 44 -13.43 1.94 -2.60
N MET A 45 -12.25 2.56 -2.59
CA MET A 45 -11.98 3.71 -1.73
C MET A 45 -12.82 4.94 -2.12
N ALA A 46 -13.08 5.14 -3.42
CA ALA A 46 -13.97 6.18 -3.90
C ALA A 46 -15.42 5.92 -3.49
N ALA A 47 -15.90 4.68 -3.62
CA ALA A 47 -17.27 4.29 -3.30
C ALA A 47 -17.56 4.35 -1.80
N ARG A 48 -16.64 3.83 -0.96
CA ARG A 48 -16.88 3.62 0.47
C ARG A 48 -16.35 4.76 1.35
N TYR A 49 -15.26 5.39 0.95
CA TYR A 49 -14.54 6.40 1.75
C TYR A 49 -14.43 7.77 1.06
N ARG A 50 -15.01 7.93 -0.14
CA ARG A 50 -14.98 9.16 -0.96
C ARG A 50 -13.57 9.65 -1.29
N TRP A 51 -12.58 8.75 -1.33
CA TRP A 51 -11.21 9.12 -1.72
C TRP A 51 -11.08 9.10 -3.24
N GLY A 52 -10.63 10.22 -3.81
CA GLY A 52 -10.31 10.27 -5.23
C GLY A 52 -9.08 9.42 -5.59
N ASN A 53 -8.99 9.00 -6.85
CA ASN A 53 -7.87 8.17 -7.37
C ASN A 53 -6.49 8.70 -6.96
N LYS A 54 -6.25 10.01 -7.09
CA LYS A 54 -4.98 10.65 -6.73
C LYS A 54 -4.66 10.51 -5.23
N THR A 55 -5.65 10.65 -4.38
CA THR A 55 -5.51 10.56 -2.91
C THR A 55 -5.18 9.13 -2.51
N THR A 56 -5.95 8.16 -3.01
CA THR A 56 -5.73 6.74 -2.73
C THR A 56 -4.35 6.29 -3.19
N ARG A 57 -3.93 6.68 -4.41
CA ARG A 57 -2.61 6.34 -4.95
C ARG A 57 -1.46 6.96 -4.14
N ARG A 58 -1.59 8.24 -3.74
CA ARG A 58 -0.59 8.91 -2.89
C ARG A 58 -0.45 8.19 -1.54
N ARG A 59 -1.57 7.80 -0.93
CA ARG A 59 -1.59 7.08 0.35
C ARG A 59 -1.05 5.65 0.23
N ALA A 60 -1.38 4.94 -0.85
CA ALA A 60 -0.83 3.61 -1.14
C ALA A 60 0.69 3.66 -1.33
N MET A 61 1.20 4.67 -2.02
CA MET A 61 2.66 4.90 -2.13
C MET A 61 3.30 5.22 -0.78
N ARG A 62 2.63 5.98 0.08
CA ARG A 62 3.15 6.28 1.42
C ARG A 62 3.16 5.03 2.31
N LEU A 63 2.13 4.18 2.24
CA LEU A 63 2.13 2.85 2.86
C LEU A 63 3.32 2.00 2.39
N ALA A 64 3.64 2.07 1.10
CA ALA A 64 4.79 1.35 0.56
C ALA A 64 6.12 1.92 1.04
N ALA A 65 6.24 3.25 1.12
CA ALA A 65 7.43 3.91 1.67
C ALA A 65 7.66 3.57 3.15
N VAL A 66 6.58 3.38 3.92
CA VAL A 66 6.63 2.94 5.32
C VAL A 66 6.94 1.44 5.44
N GLY A 67 6.89 0.68 4.34
CA GLY A 67 7.21 -0.75 4.30
C GLY A 67 6.03 -1.67 4.67
N VAL A 68 4.81 -1.13 4.75
CA VAL A 68 3.62 -1.90 5.11
C VAL A 68 3.07 -2.69 3.92
N VAL A 69 3.25 -2.15 2.71
CA VAL A 69 2.86 -2.82 1.47
C VAL A 69 4.03 -2.85 0.50
N ARG A 70 4.17 -3.95 -0.24
CA ARG A 70 5.02 -4.02 -1.43
C ARG A 70 4.15 -3.69 -2.63
N TRP A 71 4.68 -2.93 -3.57
CA TRP A 71 4.00 -2.73 -4.84
C TRP A 71 4.84 -3.34 -5.95
N THR A 72 4.19 -4.03 -6.87
CA THR A 72 4.83 -4.60 -8.06
C THR A 72 4.09 -4.13 -9.30
N ARG A 73 4.65 -4.39 -10.47
CA ARG A 73 3.91 -4.26 -11.73
C ARG A 73 3.35 -5.64 -12.06
N SER A 74 2.08 -5.67 -12.44
CA SER A 74 1.41 -6.89 -12.88
C SER A 74 2.12 -7.49 -14.09
N GLU A 75 2.41 -8.78 -14.06
CA GLU A 75 3.07 -9.49 -15.17
C GLU A 75 2.18 -9.64 -16.41
N ARG A 76 0.85 -9.50 -16.26
CA ARG A 76 -0.08 -9.63 -17.40
C ARG A 76 -0.06 -8.43 -18.34
N ASP A 77 0.22 -7.27 -17.77
CA ASP A 77 -0.02 -5.98 -18.40
C ASP A 77 1.23 -5.10 -18.35
N HIS A 78 2.16 -5.33 -17.41
CA HIS A 78 3.35 -4.50 -17.16
C HIS A 78 3.06 -3.02 -16.82
N TRP A 79 1.84 -2.52 -17.01
CA TRP A 79 1.40 -1.16 -16.67
C TRP A 79 0.57 -1.08 -15.37
N THR A 80 -0.11 -2.16 -14.98
CA THR A 80 -0.96 -2.19 -13.78
C THR A 80 -0.11 -2.33 -12.52
N LYS A 81 -0.29 -1.43 -11.55
CA LYS A 81 0.32 -1.58 -10.22
C LYS A 81 -0.51 -2.52 -9.35
N THR A 82 0.16 -3.49 -8.76
CA THR A 82 -0.37 -4.40 -7.74
C THR A 82 0.18 -3.95 -6.39
N TYR A 83 -0.57 -4.21 -5.32
CA TYR A 83 -0.13 -3.93 -3.96
C TYR A 83 -0.34 -5.17 -3.11
N GLU A 84 0.67 -5.58 -2.36
CA GLU A 84 0.63 -6.73 -1.48
C GLU A 84 1.01 -6.30 -0.07
N LEU A 85 0.24 -6.72 0.92
CA LEU A 85 0.54 -6.46 2.33
C LEU A 85 1.77 -7.25 2.75
N VAL A 86 2.71 -6.56 3.39
CA VAL A 86 3.86 -7.21 4.01
C VAL A 86 3.36 -7.95 5.26
N PRO A 87 3.63 -9.26 5.40
CA PRO A 87 3.31 -10.01 6.61
C PRO A 87 3.89 -9.32 7.85
N GLU A 88 3.21 -9.43 8.99
CA GLU A 88 3.69 -8.75 10.21
C GLU A 88 5.07 -9.23 10.66
N ALA A 89 5.40 -10.50 10.38
CA ALA A 89 6.72 -11.08 10.60
C ALA A 89 7.84 -10.44 9.74
N ASP A 90 7.47 -9.81 8.61
CA ASP A 90 8.40 -9.25 7.64
C ASP A 90 8.51 -7.72 7.73
N LEU A 91 7.75 -7.05 8.61
CA LEU A 91 7.75 -5.59 8.73
C LEU A 91 9.15 -5.06 9.13
N GLU A 92 9.90 -5.80 9.95
CA GLU A 92 11.26 -5.44 10.37
C GLU A 92 12.32 -5.58 9.27
N VAL A 93 12.03 -6.35 8.22
CA VAL A 93 12.92 -6.49 7.07
C VAL A 93 12.59 -5.35 6.11
N PRO A 94 13.55 -4.43 5.81
CA PRO A 94 13.28 -3.32 4.90
C PRO A 94 12.74 -3.90 3.60
N ALA A 95 11.52 -3.48 3.23
CA ALA A 95 10.89 -3.88 1.99
C ALA A 95 11.86 -3.53 0.85
N ARG A 96 12.55 -4.54 0.34
CA ARG A 96 13.49 -4.40 -0.76
C ARG A 96 12.69 -3.84 -1.93
N VAL A 97 12.91 -2.56 -2.22
CA VAL A 97 12.35 -1.92 -3.40
C VAL A 97 12.81 -2.77 -4.58
N PRO A 98 11.91 -3.27 -5.45
CA PRO A 98 12.33 -4.10 -6.57
C PRO A 98 13.36 -3.31 -7.39
N ALA A 99 14.55 -3.89 -7.54
CA ALA A 99 15.73 -3.27 -8.16
C ALA A 99 15.54 -2.93 -9.65
N GLU A 100 14.39 -3.26 -10.23
CA GLU A 100 14.08 -3.07 -11.64
C GLU A 100 13.60 -1.64 -11.99
N ALA A 101 13.55 -0.72 -11.03
CA ALA A 101 13.25 0.69 -11.29
C ALA A 101 14.47 1.56 -11.63
N VAL A 102 15.68 0.99 -11.70
CA VAL A 102 16.95 1.74 -11.95
C VAL A 102 17.63 1.36 -13.28
N ALA A 103 16.98 0.56 -14.12
CA ALA A 103 17.50 0.24 -15.46
C ALA A 103 16.81 1.13 -16.51
N GLY A 104 17.37 2.33 -16.71
CA GLY A 104 16.93 3.28 -17.72
C GLY A 104 17.77 4.55 -17.68
N ILE A 105 19.09 4.39 -17.76
CA ILE A 105 20.01 5.45 -18.21
C ILE A 105 20.18 5.27 -19.72
#